data_AF-A0A0R3PAL6-F1
#
_entry.id   AF-A0A0R3PAL6-F1
#
_cell.length_a   1.000
_cell.length_b   1.000
_cell.length_c   1.000
_cell.angle_alpha   90.00
_cell.angle_beta   90.00
_cell.angle_gamma   90.00
#
_symmetry.space_group_name_H-M   'P 1'
#
loop_
_entity.id
_entity.type
_entity.pdbx_description
1 polymer ?
#
loop_
_entity_poly.entity_id
_entity_poly.type
_entity_poly.pdbx_seq_one_letter_code
_entity_poly.pdbx_strand_id
1 'polypeptide(L)'
;MFYRISLSRLIAQLVKDYSPLTAIDDAQVDKCEFLVSLLTALAGIKRHDDDQELNEIKTTCARHADLCRQYADCSLALQMNDAQLEILSETAETLRQRHACIRRIIDEKPYSPKELEALEAEIASVIRQVAVWTKELEEVNANRLDIEIRFMQLGSELKKSVTCMQLASVDFELIQLRHNERWRRFLADHVPSDKLLILVQVLYQISIL
;
A
#
# COMPACT_ATOMS: atom_id res chain seq x y z
N MET A 1 2.27 10.21 -14.39
CA MET A 1 1.76 9.18 -15.33
C MET A 1 0.90 9.73 -16.48
N PHE A 2 0.68 11.06 -16.60
CA PHE A 2 -0.33 11.61 -17.51
C PHE A 2 0.15 12.06 -18.91
N TYR A 3 1.45 12.28 -19.14
CA TYR A 3 1.92 12.88 -20.40
C TYR A 3 2.12 11.90 -21.58
N ARG A 4 2.32 10.60 -21.31
CA ARG A 4 2.66 9.58 -22.33
C ARG A 4 1.45 9.11 -23.15
N ILE A 5 0.25 9.20 -22.57
CA ILE A 5 -1.02 8.86 -23.23
C ILE A 5 -1.48 10.01 -24.13
N SER A 6 -1.13 11.26 -23.79
CA SER A 6 -1.60 12.43 -24.50
C SER A 6 -1.01 12.53 -25.90
N LEU A 7 0.30 12.38 -26.10
CA LEU A 7 0.94 12.58 -27.42
C LEU A 7 0.53 11.51 -28.45
N SER A 8 0.46 10.24 -28.05
CA SER A 8 0.08 9.13 -28.94
C SER A 8 -1.39 9.18 -29.32
N ARG A 9 -2.29 9.55 -28.38
CA ARG A 9 -3.69 9.87 -28.70
C ARG A 9 -3.80 11.14 -29.55
N LEU A 10 -2.95 12.14 -29.32
CA LEU A 10 -2.95 13.40 -30.07
C LEU A 10 -2.66 13.16 -31.55
N ILE A 11 -1.64 12.36 -31.83
CA ILE A 11 -1.21 12.06 -33.19
C ILE A 11 -2.27 11.17 -33.87
N ALA A 12 -2.86 10.21 -33.16
CA ALA A 12 -3.98 9.43 -33.68
C ALA A 12 -5.25 10.26 -33.97
N GLN A 13 -5.49 11.31 -33.17
CA GLN A 13 -6.60 12.24 -33.36
C GLN A 13 -6.34 13.19 -34.54
N LEU A 14 -5.13 13.76 -34.64
CA LEU A 14 -4.70 14.57 -35.78
C LEU A 14 -4.78 13.78 -37.10
N VAL A 15 -4.43 12.49 -37.11
CA VAL A 15 -4.55 11.62 -38.29
C VAL A 15 -6.00 11.36 -38.67
N LYS A 16 -6.92 11.24 -37.69
CA LYS A 16 -8.36 11.11 -37.95
C LYS A 16 -8.97 12.40 -38.50
N ASP A 17 -8.57 13.54 -37.96
CA ASP A 17 -9.14 14.85 -38.30
C ASP A 17 -8.68 15.34 -39.69
N TYR A 18 -7.51 14.89 -40.17
CA TYR A 18 -6.99 15.19 -41.52
C TYR A 18 -7.42 14.17 -42.59
N SER A 19 -8.26 13.19 -42.25
CA SER A 19 -8.63 12.09 -43.14
C SER A 19 -9.70 12.40 -44.21
N PRO A 20 -10.47 13.51 -44.15
CA PRO A 20 -11.28 13.91 -45.29
C PRO A 20 -10.94 15.33 -45.74
N LEU A 21 -10.29 15.48 -46.91
CA LEU A 21 -10.63 16.48 -47.95
C LEU A 21 -9.58 16.50 -49.07
N THR A 22 -10.00 15.97 -50.23
CA THR A 22 -9.81 16.49 -51.60
C THR A 22 -8.43 16.95 -52.08
N ALA A 23 -7.97 16.32 -53.17
CA ALA A 23 -6.83 16.67 -54.02
C ALA A 23 -5.47 16.78 -53.28
N ILE A 24 -4.78 15.65 -53.21
CA ILE A 24 -3.43 15.54 -52.67
C ILE A 24 -2.48 16.22 -53.67
N ASP A 25 -1.93 17.38 -53.32
CA ASP A 25 -0.75 17.94 -54.00
C ASP A 25 0.54 17.24 -53.50
N ASP A 26 1.66 17.40 -54.21
CA ASP A 26 2.93 16.77 -53.82
C ASP A 26 3.39 17.17 -52.39
N ALA A 27 2.99 18.35 -51.89
CA ALA A 27 3.29 18.79 -50.53
C ALA A 27 2.42 18.11 -49.44
N GLN A 28 1.22 17.64 -49.80
CA GLN A 28 0.36 16.79 -48.99
C GLN A 28 0.88 15.35 -48.95
N VAL A 29 1.43 14.83 -50.06
CA VAL A 29 2.13 13.53 -50.09
C VAL A 29 3.32 13.54 -49.13
N ASP A 30 4.18 14.56 -49.21
CA ASP A 30 5.34 14.73 -48.32
C ASP A 30 4.95 14.82 -46.83
N LYS A 31 3.82 15.47 -46.52
CA LYS A 31 3.27 15.53 -45.16
C LYS A 31 2.77 14.16 -44.69
N CYS A 32 2.11 13.40 -45.55
CA CYS A 32 1.63 12.06 -45.24
C CYS A 32 2.78 11.07 -45.06
N GLU A 33 3.80 11.09 -45.92
CA GLU A 33 5.01 10.27 -45.76
C GLU A 33 5.79 10.63 -44.49
N PHE A 34 5.87 11.92 -44.15
CA PHE A 34 6.43 12.39 -42.89
C PHE A 34 5.65 11.85 -41.70
N LEU A 35 4.31 11.91 -41.72
CA LEU A 35 3.46 11.40 -40.65
C LEU A 35 3.55 9.87 -40.50
N VAL A 36 3.61 9.13 -41.62
CA VAL A 36 3.79 7.67 -41.62
C VAL A 36 5.17 7.28 -41.09
N SER A 37 6.22 8.01 -41.48
CA SER A 37 7.58 7.82 -40.97
C SER A 37 7.67 8.14 -39.48
N LEU A 38 7.04 9.25 -39.06
CA LEU A 38 6.92 9.64 -37.65
C LEU A 38 6.17 8.57 -36.85
N LEU A 39 5.03 8.08 -37.34
CA LEU A 39 4.24 7.01 -36.70
C LEU A 39 4.99 5.69 -36.61
N THR A 40 5.72 5.29 -37.66
CA THR A 40 6.50 4.06 -37.70
C THR A 40 7.68 4.13 -36.74
N ALA A 41 8.35 5.28 -36.68
CA ALA A 41 9.47 5.50 -35.79
C ALA A 41 9.01 5.71 -34.32
N LEU A 42 7.83 6.29 -34.09
CA LEU A 42 7.13 6.31 -32.80
C LEU A 42 6.77 4.91 -32.31
N ALA A 43 6.31 4.01 -33.21
CA ALA A 43 6.05 2.62 -32.88
C ALA A 43 7.34 1.86 -32.50
N GLY A 44 8.48 2.22 -33.12
CA GLY A 44 9.81 1.66 -32.82
C GLY A 44 10.50 2.18 -31.54
N ILE A 45 10.04 3.30 -30.96
CA ILE A 45 10.54 3.82 -29.66
C ILE A 45 10.13 2.92 -28.49
N LYS A 46 9.12 2.06 -28.69
CA LYS A 46 8.67 1.08 -27.72
C LYS A 46 9.66 -0.08 -27.65
N ARG A 47 10.62 0.00 -26.72
CA ARG A 47 11.54 -1.11 -26.43
C ARG A 47 11.16 -1.78 -25.11
N HIS A 48 11.15 -3.10 -25.20
CA HIS A 48 10.80 -4.10 -24.20
C HIS A 48 11.52 -3.94 -22.85
N ASP A 49 12.73 -3.37 -22.82
CA ASP A 49 13.56 -3.27 -21.61
C ASP A 49 13.04 -2.23 -20.60
N ASP A 50 12.59 -1.06 -21.05
CA ASP A 50 12.05 -0.02 -20.15
C ASP A 50 10.73 -0.47 -19.50
N ASP A 51 9.95 -1.31 -20.20
CA ASP A 51 8.67 -1.86 -19.70
C ASP A 51 8.90 -2.97 -18.66
N GLN A 52 9.98 -3.75 -18.79
CA GLN A 52 10.38 -4.76 -17.81
C GLN A 52 10.85 -4.11 -16.51
N GLU A 53 11.82 -3.19 -16.57
CA GLU A 53 12.33 -2.49 -15.39
C GLU A 53 11.20 -1.71 -14.68
N LEU A 54 10.28 -1.09 -15.44
CA LEU A 54 9.11 -0.43 -14.86
C LEU A 54 8.17 -1.41 -14.14
N ASN A 55 8.02 -2.63 -14.63
CA ASN A 55 7.22 -3.66 -13.96
C ASN A 55 7.90 -4.19 -12.68
N GLU A 56 9.23 -4.27 -12.66
CA GLU A 56 10.01 -4.62 -11.46
C GLU A 56 9.85 -3.54 -10.37
N ILE A 57 9.90 -2.26 -10.75
CA ILE A 57 9.60 -1.12 -9.85
C ILE A 57 8.18 -1.23 -9.29
N LYS A 58 7.17 -1.46 -10.14
CA LYS A 58 5.77 -1.63 -9.69
C LYS A 58 5.62 -2.78 -8.70
N THR A 59 6.28 -3.91 -8.97
CA THR A 59 6.23 -5.09 -8.10
C THR A 59 6.87 -4.78 -6.74
N THR A 60 7.98 -4.03 -6.73
CA THR A 60 8.64 -3.55 -5.51
C THR A 60 7.73 -2.64 -4.70
N CYS A 61 7.06 -1.68 -5.35
CA CYS A 61 6.10 -0.78 -4.70
C CYS A 61 4.90 -1.54 -4.12
N ALA A 62 4.34 -2.50 -4.87
CA ALA A 62 3.21 -3.30 -4.42
C ALA A 62 3.58 -4.14 -3.18
N ARG A 63 4.75 -4.79 -3.20
CA ARG A 63 5.26 -5.55 -2.05
C ARG A 63 5.50 -4.66 -0.83
N HIS A 64 6.05 -3.46 -1.02
CA HIS A 64 6.25 -2.52 0.08
C HIS A 64 4.92 -2.07 0.70
N ALA A 65 3.93 -1.74 -0.14
CA ALA A 65 2.60 -1.36 0.33
C ALA A 65 1.92 -2.49 1.12
N ASP A 66 2.06 -3.74 0.66
CA ASP A 66 1.55 -4.90 1.38
C ASP A 66 2.23 -5.10 2.73
N LEU A 67 3.56 -4.98 2.79
CA LEU A 67 4.31 -5.04 4.05
C LEU A 67 3.90 -3.94 5.03
N CYS A 68 3.72 -2.71 4.56
CA CYS A 68 3.22 -1.60 5.40
C CYS A 68 1.84 -1.92 5.99
N ARG A 69 0.93 -2.48 5.17
CA ARG A 69 -0.40 -2.89 5.61
C ARG A 69 -0.31 -4.00 6.67
N GLN A 70 0.45 -5.07 6.40
CA GLN A 70 0.63 -6.16 7.36
C GLN A 70 1.24 -5.69 8.68
N TYR A 71 2.21 -4.77 8.62
CA TYR A 71 2.82 -4.17 9.80
C TYR A 71 1.81 -3.35 10.62
N ALA A 72 0.97 -2.55 9.95
CA ALA A 72 -0.09 -1.79 10.60
C ALA A 72 -1.15 -2.70 11.25
N ASP A 73 -1.59 -3.74 10.55
CA ASP A 73 -2.54 -4.73 11.07
C ASP A 73 -1.98 -5.43 12.32
N CYS A 74 -0.68 -5.79 12.29
CA CYS A 74 0.01 -6.40 13.41
C CYS A 74 0.17 -5.44 14.60
N SER A 75 0.46 -4.15 14.35
CA SER A 75 0.48 -3.11 15.37
C SER A 75 -0.89 -2.94 16.05
N LEU A 76 -1.97 -2.98 15.27
CA LEU A 76 -3.33 -2.90 15.80
C LEU A 76 -3.67 -4.12 16.65
N ALA A 77 -3.26 -5.32 16.21
CA ALA A 77 -3.46 -6.54 16.99
C ALA A 77 -2.76 -6.49 18.35
N LEU A 78 -1.55 -5.91 18.44
CA LEU A 78 -0.88 -5.67 19.73
C LEU A 78 -1.67 -4.71 20.63
N GLN A 79 -2.19 -3.62 20.08
CA GLN A 79 -3.02 -2.67 20.84
C GLN A 79 -4.31 -3.31 21.37
N MET A 80 -4.96 -4.14 20.55
CA MET A 80 -6.14 -4.89 20.99
C MET A 80 -5.79 -5.89 22.09
N ASN A 81 -4.65 -6.58 21.98
CA ASN A 81 -4.15 -7.49 23.01
C ASN A 81 -3.86 -6.75 24.33
N ASP A 82 -3.24 -5.56 24.27
CA ASP A 82 -3.00 -4.71 25.43
C ASP A 82 -4.32 -4.33 26.12
N ALA A 83 -5.34 -3.94 25.35
CA ALA A 83 -6.66 -3.63 25.88
C ALA A 83 -7.34 -4.86 26.53
N GLN A 84 -7.17 -6.06 25.95
CA GLN A 84 -7.66 -7.30 26.56
C GLN A 84 -6.97 -7.60 27.89
N LEU A 85 -5.64 -7.38 27.99
CA LEU A 85 -4.90 -7.55 29.22
C LEU A 85 -5.32 -6.53 30.30
N GLU A 86 -5.68 -5.31 29.92
CA GLU A 86 -6.23 -4.31 30.84
C GLU A 86 -7.57 -4.79 31.45
N ILE A 87 -8.49 -5.27 30.62
CA ILE A 87 -9.78 -5.83 31.08
C ILE A 87 -9.56 -7.05 32.00
N LEU A 88 -8.61 -7.93 31.66
CA LEU A 88 -8.26 -9.07 32.50
C LEU A 88 -7.63 -8.64 33.82
N SER A 89 -6.87 -7.54 33.85
CA SER A 89 -6.32 -6.96 35.07
C SER A 89 -7.42 -6.42 36.00
N GLU A 90 -8.40 -5.69 35.44
CA GLU A 90 -9.58 -5.22 36.18
C GLU A 90 -10.42 -6.38 36.74
N THR A 91 -10.59 -7.43 35.94
CA THR A 91 -11.28 -8.66 36.35
C THR A 91 -10.53 -9.34 37.51
N ALA A 92 -9.21 -9.42 37.43
CA ALA A 92 -8.39 -9.97 38.50
C ALA A 92 -8.54 -9.18 39.80
N GLU A 93 -8.57 -7.84 39.72
CA GLU A 93 -8.77 -6.99 40.89
C GLU A 93 -10.16 -7.19 41.51
N THR A 94 -11.21 -7.30 40.69
CA THR A 94 -12.56 -7.60 41.15
C THR A 94 -12.61 -8.96 41.88
N LEU A 95 -11.94 -9.99 41.35
CA LEU A 95 -11.86 -11.30 41.99
C LEU A 95 -11.07 -11.26 43.31
N ARG A 96 -9.97 -10.48 43.38
CA ARG A 96 -9.22 -10.27 44.63
C ARG A 96 -10.07 -9.59 45.70
N GLN A 97 -10.86 -8.58 45.33
CA GLN A 97 -11.76 -7.88 46.25
C GLN A 97 -12.85 -8.80 46.78
N ARG A 98 -13.46 -9.62 45.91
CA ARG A 98 -14.44 -10.64 46.32
C ARG A 98 -13.83 -11.67 47.26
N HIS A 99 -12.64 -12.17 46.94
CA HIS A 99 -11.91 -13.09 47.81
C HIS A 99 -11.59 -12.45 49.18
N ALA A 100 -11.18 -11.18 49.21
CA ALA A 100 -10.96 -10.46 50.48
C ALA A 100 -12.26 -10.31 51.29
N CYS A 101 -13.39 -10.09 50.64
CA CYS A 101 -14.71 -10.06 51.29
C CYS A 101 -15.08 -11.42 51.89
N ILE A 102 -14.99 -12.50 51.11
CA ILE A 102 -15.19 -13.88 51.57
C ILE A 102 -14.34 -14.16 52.81
N ARG A 103 -13.06 -13.79 52.76
CA ARG A 103 -12.13 -14.01 53.87
C ARG A 103 -12.57 -13.29 55.15
N ARG A 104 -13.01 -12.03 55.06
CA ARG A 104 -13.55 -11.30 56.22
C ARG A 104 -14.79 -11.98 56.80
N ILE A 105 -15.70 -12.44 55.94
CA ILE A 105 -16.92 -13.14 56.39
C ILE A 105 -16.54 -14.45 57.12
N ILE A 106 -15.56 -15.20 56.60
CA ILE A 106 -15.03 -16.39 57.26
C ILE A 106 -14.44 -16.04 58.63
N ASP A 107 -13.64 -14.97 58.71
CA ASP A 107 -13.01 -14.51 59.96
C ASP A 107 -14.05 -14.09 61.02
N GLU A 108 -15.19 -13.53 60.59
CA GLU A 108 -16.33 -13.15 61.44
C GLU A 108 -17.16 -14.35 61.94
N LYS A 109 -16.88 -15.57 61.45
CA LYS A 109 -17.55 -16.84 61.79
C LYS A 109 -19.06 -16.80 61.52
N PRO A 110 -19.53 -17.15 60.30
CA PRO A 110 -20.95 -17.16 60.00
C PRO A 110 -21.72 -18.05 60.98
N TYR A 111 -22.80 -17.52 61.55
CA TYR A 111 -23.51 -18.15 62.67
C TYR A 111 -24.75 -18.92 62.22
N SER A 112 -25.29 -18.61 61.04
CA SER A 112 -26.49 -19.27 60.51
C SER A 112 -26.18 -20.22 59.35
N PRO A 113 -26.93 -21.34 59.23
CA PRO A 113 -26.80 -22.25 58.08
C PRO A 113 -27.01 -21.57 56.72
N LYS A 114 -27.87 -20.53 56.67
CA LYS A 114 -28.14 -19.78 55.44
C LYS A 114 -26.96 -18.91 55.00
N GLU A 115 -26.26 -18.28 55.94
CA GLU A 115 -25.05 -17.52 55.66
C GLU A 115 -23.93 -18.42 55.17
N LEU A 116 -23.83 -19.64 55.74
CA LEU A 116 -22.86 -20.64 55.31
C LEU A 116 -23.11 -21.11 53.87
N GLU A 117 -24.37 -21.44 53.54
CA GLU A 117 -24.77 -21.86 52.18
C GLU A 117 -24.52 -20.75 51.15
N ALA A 118 -24.83 -19.49 51.49
CA ALA A 118 -24.55 -18.35 50.62
C ALA A 118 -23.05 -18.13 50.41
N LEU A 119 -22.24 -18.29 51.47
CA LEU A 119 -20.79 -18.17 51.40
C LEU A 119 -20.16 -19.29 50.55
N GLU A 120 -20.62 -20.53 50.70
CA GLU A 120 -20.19 -21.66 49.87
C GLU A 120 -20.53 -21.45 48.40
N ALA A 121 -21.74 -20.93 48.10
CA ALA A 121 -22.15 -20.61 46.75
C ALA A 121 -21.26 -19.51 46.12
N GLU A 122 -20.91 -18.48 46.89
CA GLU A 122 -20.05 -17.39 46.45
C GLU A 122 -18.60 -17.86 46.23
N ILE A 123 -18.05 -18.69 47.13
CA ILE A 123 -16.74 -19.34 46.96
C ILE A 123 -16.74 -20.17 45.67
N ALA A 124 -17.76 -21.01 45.46
CA ALA A 124 -17.87 -21.81 44.24
C ALA A 124 -17.99 -20.94 42.98
N SER A 125 -18.67 -19.80 43.07
CA SER A 125 -18.73 -18.83 41.98
C SER A 125 -17.37 -18.21 41.68
N VAL A 126 -16.64 -17.76 42.70
CA VAL A 126 -15.30 -17.16 42.52
C VAL A 126 -14.33 -18.19 41.93
N ILE A 127 -14.34 -19.43 42.40
CA ILE A 127 -13.52 -20.52 41.84
C ILE A 127 -13.78 -20.70 40.34
N ARG A 128 -15.06 -20.75 39.93
CA ARG A 128 -15.41 -20.87 38.50
C ARG A 128 -14.91 -19.67 37.68
N GLN A 129 -15.06 -18.45 38.20
CA GLN A 129 -14.61 -17.26 37.48
C GLN A 129 -13.08 -17.15 37.41
N VAL A 130 -12.36 -17.56 38.46
CA VAL A 130 -10.90 -17.66 38.43
C VAL A 130 -10.45 -18.66 37.35
N ALA A 131 -11.10 -19.81 37.25
CA ALA A 131 -10.76 -20.80 36.22
C ALA A 131 -10.96 -20.26 34.79
N VAL A 132 -12.06 -19.53 34.54
CA VAL A 132 -12.32 -18.88 33.25
C VAL A 132 -11.28 -17.80 32.99
N TRP A 133 -11.03 -16.92 33.96
CA TRP A 133 -10.03 -15.85 33.86
C TRP A 133 -8.62 -16.39 33.58
N THR A 134 -8.20 -17.47 34.25
CA THR A 134 -6.90 -18.10 34.02
C THR A 134 -6.80 -18.60 32.58
N LYS A 135 -7.84 -19.26 32.06
CA LYS A 135 -7.86 -19.73 30.68
C LYS A 135 -7.79 -18.58 29.67
N GLU A 136 -8.60 -17.53 29.87
CA GLU A 136 -8.58 -16.35 29.00
C GLU A 136 -7.21 -15.65 29.01
N LEU A 137 -6.58 -15.54 30.18
CA LEU A 137 -5.24 -14.99 30.32
C LEU A 137 -4.19 -15.80 29.55
N GLU A 138 -4.24 -17.13 29.64
CA GLU A 138 -3.35 -18.02 28.89
C GLU A 138 -3.54 -17.85 27.38
N GLU A 139 -4.78 -17.78 26.89
CA GLU A 139 -5.09 -17.57 25.48
C GLU A 139 -4.59 -16.19 24.98
N VAL A 140 -4.86 -15.11 25.72
CA VAL A 140 -4.39 -13.75 25.37
C VAL A 140 -2.86 -13.69 25.38
N ASN A 141 -2.20 -14.33 26.34
CA ASN A 141 -0.74 -14.33 26.42
C ASN A 141 -0.07 -15.17 25.33
N ALA A 142 -0.65 -16.32 24.97
CA ALA A 142 -0.18 -17.13 23.85
C ALA A 142 -0.31 -16.36 22.52
N ASN A 143 -1.46 -15.72 22.28
CA ASN A 143 -1.67 -14.89 21.10
C ASN A 143 -0.70 -13.70 21.05
N ARG A 144 -0.38 -13.08 22.20
CA ARG A 144 0.57 -11.98 22.28
C ARG A 144 1.93 -12.35 21.72
N LEU A 145 2.47 -13.49 22.17
CA LEU A 145 3.80 -13.94 21.77
C LEU A 145 3.91 -14.10 20.26
N ASP A 146 2.91 -14.72 19.63
CA ASP A 146 2.86 -14.91 18.18
C ASP A 146 2.81 -13.57 17.42
N ILE A 147 2.01 -12.61 17.92
CA ILE A 147 1.91 -11.28 17.33
C ILE A 147 3.25 -10.54 17.45
N GLU A 148 3.90 -10.55 18.61
CA GLU A 148 5.19 -9.88 18.82
C GLU A 148 6.30 -10.44 17.93
N ILE A 149 6.38 -11.77 17.79
CA ILE A 149 7.33 -12.42 16.89
C ILE A 149 7.10 -11.95 15.45
N ARG A 150 5.85 -11.96 14.98
CA ARG A 150 5.50 -11.50 13.63
C ARG A 150 5.79 -10.02 13.44
N PHE A 151 5.52 -9.19 14.45
CA PHE A 151 5.78 -7.75 14.41
C PHE A 151 7.28 -7.46 14.24
N MET A 152 8.14 -8.16 14.98
CA MET A 152 9.59 -8.04 14.83
C MET A 152 10.08 -8.49 13.45
N GLN A 153 9.56 -9.61 12.94
CA GLN A 153 9.89 -10.11 11.59
C GLN A 153 9.50 -9.10 10.52
N LEU A 154 8.24 -8.63 10.51
CA LEU A 154 7.74 -7.62 9.58
C LEU A 154 8.52 -6.31 9.69
N GLY A 155 8.88 -5.87 10.90
CA GLY A 155 9.71 -4.67 11.10
C GLY A 155 11.10 -4.80 10.45
N SER A 156 11.69 -5.99 10.48
CA SER A 156 12.96 -6.26 9.80
C SER A 156 12.84 -6.27 8.27
N GLU A 157 11.74 -6.83 7.76
CA GLU A 157 11.44 -6.87 6.32
C GLU A 157 11.12 -5.49 5.77
N LEU A 158 10.37 -4.69 6.54
CA LEU A 158 10.01 -3.33 6.17
C LEU A 158 11.26 -2.44 6.03
N LYS A 159 12.22 -2.56 6.96
CA LYS A 159 13.51 -1.86 6.86
C LYS A 159 14.24 -2.18 5.55
N LYS A 160 14.32 -3.47 5.17
CA LYS A 160 14.91 -3.90 3.89
C LYS A 160 14.11 -3.35 2.70
N SER A 161 12.78 -3.40 2.80
CA SER A 161 11.89 -2.92 1.74
C SER A 161 12.01 -1.42 1.49
N VAL A 162 12.28 -0.60 2.52
CA VAL A 162 12.51 0.84 2.35
C VAL A 162 13.74 1.09 1.49
N THR A 163 14.83 0.34 1.70
CA THR A 163 16.01 0.44 0.83
C THR A 163 15.69 0.01 -0.61
N CYS A 164 14.91 -1.07 -0.80
CA CYS A 164 14.45 -1.44 -2.15
C CYS A 164 13.60 -0.34 -2.81
N MET A 165 12.75 0.35 -2.05
CA MET A 165 11.95 1.48 -2.56
C MET A 165 12.82 2.66 -2.98
N GLN A 166 13.87 2.97 -2.21
CA GLN A 166 14.83 4.02 -2.56
C GLN A 166 15.56 3.70 -3.87
N LEU A 167 16.02 2.45 -4.03
CA LEU A 167 16.64 2.00 -5.28
C LEU A 167 15.66 2.07 -6.46
N ALA A 168 14.44 1.56 -6.28
CA ALA A 168 13.40 1.62 -7.30
C ALA A 168 13.05 3.07 -7.73
N SER A 169 13.16 4.04 -6.80
CA SER A 169 12.99 5.45 -7.12
C SER A 169 14.12 5.98 -8.01
N VAL A 170 15.37 5.61 -7.71
CA VAL A 170 16.54 5.98 -8.54
C VAL A 170 16.43 5.33 -9.92
N ASP A 171 16.05 4.05 -9.99
CA ASP A 171 15.84 3.34 -11.25
C ASP A 171 14.74 4.01 -12.09
N PHE A 172 13.64 4.44 -11.44
CA PHE A 172 12.58 5.18 -12.10
C PHE A 172 13.08 6.51 -12.71
N GLU A 173 13.88 7.28 -11.96
CA GLU A 173 14.50 8.51 -12.45
C GLU A 173 15.42 8.25 -13.65
N LEU A 174 16.21 7.18 -13.61
CA LEU A 174 17.09 6.79 -14.70
C LEU A 174 16.30 6.37 -15.96
N ILE A 175 15.22 5.60 -15.80
CA ILE A 175 14.31 5.26 -16.90
C ILE A 175 13.72 6.54 -17.49
N GLN A 176 13.28 7.49 -16.66
CA GLN A 176 12.73 8.76 -17.12
C GLN A 176 13.77 9.59 -17.89
N LEU A 177 15.02 9.65 -17.43
CA LEU A 177 16.11 10.34 -18.12
C LEU A 177 16.43 9.67 -19.47
N ARG A 178 16.58 8.34 -19.51
CA ARG A 178 16.81 7.59 -20.76
C ARG A 178 15.67 7.78 -21.75
N HIS A 179 14.44 7.76 -21.26
CA HIS A 179 13.25 8.03 -22.06
C HIS A 179 13.30 9.44 -22.66
N ASN A 180 13.55 10.47 -21.85
CA ASN A 180 13.64 11.86 -22.31
C ASN A 180 14.74 12.06 -23.34
N GLU A 181 15.91 11.44 -23.14
CA GLU A 181 17.03 11.49 -24.09
C GLU A 181 16.68 10.80 -25.42
N ARG A 182 16.00 9.64 -25.37
CA ARG A 182 15.53 8.95 -26.57
C ARG A 182 14.54 9.82 -27.36
N TRP A 183 13.62 10.49 -26.67
CA TRP A 183 12.71 11.45 -27.30
C TRP A 183 13.41 12.68 -27.87
N ARG A 184 14.40 13.22 -27.17
CA ARG A 184 15.19 14.36 -27.64
C ARG A 184 15.90 14.04 -28.95
N ARG A 185 16.59 12.88 -29.01
CA ARG A 185 17.26 12.41 -30.24
C ARG A 185 16.26 12.17 -31.35
N PHE A 186 15.16 11.48 -31.06
CA PHE A 186 14.09 11.23 -32.02
C PHE A 186 13.57 12.52 -32.67
N LEU A 187 13.25 13.52 -31.85
CA LEU A 187 12.77 14.82 -32.33
C LEU A 187 13.82 15.56 -33.15
N ALA A 188 15.10 15.50 -32.76
CA ALA A 188 16.19 16.10 -33.52
C ALA A 188 16.41 15.42 -34.89
N ASP A 189 16.29 14.10 -34.94
CA ASP A 189 16.56 13.31 -36.15
C ASP A 189 15.39 13.35 -37.16
N HIS A 190 14.15 13.49 -36.68
CA HIS A 190 12.95 13.29 -37.50
C HIS A 190 12.06 14.53 -37.60
N VAL A 191 12.33 15.63 -36.90
CA VAL A 191 11.54 16.87 -37.01
C VAL A 191 12.44 17.99 -37.50
N PRO A 192 12.24 18.49 -38.74
CA PRO A 192 12.97 19.66 -39.24
C PRO A 192 12.82 20.84 -38.28
N SER A 193 13.89 21.61 -38.08
CA SER A 193 13.94 22.75 -37.15
C SER A 193 12.78 23.73 -37.34
N ASP A 194 12.34 23.92 -38.57
CA ASP A 194 11.27 24.85 -38.95
C ASP A 194 9.86 24.34 -38.58
N LYS A 195 9.72 23.03 -38.30
CA LYS A 195 8.47 22.37 -37.88
C LYS A 195 8.41 22.08 -36.37
N LEU A 196 9.53 22.16 -35.66
CA LEU A 196 9.60 22.01 -34.19
C LEU A 196 8.77 23.09 -33.47
N LEU A 197 8.79 24.32 -33.98
CA LEU A 197 8.01 25.43 -33.42
C LEU A 197 6.50 25.14 -33.45
N ILE A 198 6.01 24.58 -34.56
CA ILE A 198 4.59 24.23 -34.74
C ILE A 198 4.19 23.11 -33.77
N LEU A 199 5.02 22.08 -33.63
CA LEU A 199 4.78 20.99 -32.67
C LEU A 199 4.75 21.49 -31.22
N VAL A 200 5.70 22.34 -30.82
CA VAL A 200 5.72 22.94 -29.48
C VAL A 200 4.49 23.83 -29.25
N GLN A 201 4.08 24.60 -30.25
CA GLN A 201 2.92 25.50 -30.16
C GLN A 201 1.60 24.71 -30.04
N VAL A 202 1.47 23.60 -30.77
CA VAL A 202 0.33 22.66 -30.65
C VAL A 202 0.32 21.98 -29.27
N LEU A 203 1.48 21.54 -28.76
CA LEU A 203 1.58 20.91 -27.44
C LEU A 203 1.30 21.88 -26.28
N TYR A 204 1.69 23.14 -26.43
CA TYR A 204 1.45 24.19 -25.44
C TYR A 204 -0.04 24.58 -25.40
N GLN A 205 -0.72 24.67 -26.54
CA GLN A 205 -2.16 24.94 -26.60
C GLN A 205 -3.01 23.83 -25.95
N ILE A 206 -2.54 22.58 -25.99
CA ILE A 206 -3.27 21.43 -25.45
C ILE A 206 -2.95 21.18 -23.98
N SER A 207 -1.79 21.63 -23.48
CA SER A 207 -1.43 21.55 -22.06
C SER A 207 -2.13 22.60 -21.18
N ILE A 208 -2.92 23.49 -21.79
CA ILE A 208 -3.72 24.55 -21.14
C ILE A 208 -5.22 24.15 -21.03
N LEU A 209 -5.61 22.97 -21.54
CA LEU A 209 -6.93 22.34 -21.38
C LEU A 209 -6.86 21.14 -20.45
#